data_AF-X1HXP3-F1
#
_entry.id   AF-X1HXP3-F1
#
_cell.length_a   1.000
_cell.length_b   1.000
_cell.length_c   1.000
_cell.angle_alpha   90.00
_cell.angle_beta   90.00
_cell.angle_gamma   90.00
#
_symmetry.space_group_name_H-M   'P 1'
#
loop_
_entity.id
_entity.type
_entity.pdbx_description
1 polymer ?
#
loop_
_entity_poly.entity_id
_entity_poly.type
_entity_poly.pdbx_seq_one_letter_code
_entity_poly.pdbx_strand_id
1 'polypeptide(L)' 'DRLKDYLKKKGIETKIYYPLPLHLQKVYRNLGYSDLDLPIAERASKEVLSLPIYPELREAQIEFVVNEIKNFF' A
#
# COMPACT_ATOMS: atom_id res chain seq x y z
N ASP A 1 -1.11 -5.25 6.98
CA ASP A 1 -0.04 -6.10 6.40
C ASP A 1 -0.42 -7.49 5.90
N ARG A 2 -1.40 -8.20 6.51
CA ARG A 2 -1.72 -9.59 6.14
C ARG A 2 -1.91 -9.85 4.63
N LEU A 3 -2.60 -8.97 3.92
CA LEU A 3 -2.82 -9.09 2.46
C LEU A 3 -1.50 -9.02 1.67
N LYS A 4 -0.60 -8.08 2.03
CA LYS A 4 0.72 -7.95 1.41
C LYS A 4 1.53 -9.24 1.53
N ASP A 5 1.57 -9.83 2.74
CA ASP A 5 2.30 -11.06 3.00
C ASP A 5 1.69 -12.26 2.28
N TYR A 6 0.35 -12.32 2.21
CA TYR A 6 -0.37 -13.33 1.44
C TYR A 6 -0.01 -13.25 -0.05
N LEU A 7 -0.14 -12.07 -0.67
CA LEU A 7 0.17 -11.84 -2.08
C LEU A 7 1.64 -12.15 -2.39
N LYS A 8 2.56 -11.79 -1.49
CA LYS A 8 3.98 -12.13 -1.61
C LYS A 8 4.21 -13.64 -1.69
N LYS A 9 3.51 -14.44 -0.86
CA LYS A 9 3.60 -15.91 -0.90
C LYS A 9 3.05 -16.51 -2.20
N LYS A 10 2.15 -15.80 -2.88
CA LYS A 10 1.61 -16.15 -4.21
C LYS A 10 2.48 -15.67 -5.37
N GLY A 11 3.63 -15.05 -5.08
CA GLY A 11 4.52 -14.49 -6.12
C GLY A 11 4.06 -13.15 -6.67
N ILE A 12 3.09 -12.49 -6.04
CA ILE A 12 2.60 -11.17 -6.43
C ILE A 12 3.34 -10.11 -5.63
N GLU A 13 4.22 -9.37 -6.30
CA GLU A 13 4.95 -8.26 -5.67
C GLU A 13 4.04 -7.04 -5.51
N THR A 14 4.08 -6.42 -4.32
CA THR A 14 3.31 -5.21 -3.98
C THR A 14 4.23 -4.18 -3.34
N LYS A 15 3.82 -2.91 -3.36
CA LYS A 15 4.55 -1.78 -2.78
C LYS A 15 3.65 -0.97 -1.85
N ILE A 16 4.26 -0.17 -0.98
CA ILE A 16 3.56 0.80 -0.13
C ILE A 16 4.08 2.19 -0.51
N TYR A 17 3.21 3.01 -1.07
CA TYR A 17 3.48 4.40 -1.44
C TYR A 17 2.52 5.32 -0.70
N TYR A 18 2.88 5.88 0.46
CA TYR A 18 4.10 5.72 1.23
C TYR A 18 3.75 5.33 2.69
N PRO A 19 4.64 4.63 3.41
CA PRO A 19 4.35 4.12 4.75
C PRO A 19 4.31 5.19 5.85
N LEU A 20 4.78 6.41 5.56
CA LEU A 20 4.81 7.52 6.52
C LEU A 20 4.31 8.80 5.82
N PRO A 21 3.26 9.46 6.34
CA PRO A 21 2.76 10.70 5.75
C PRO A 21 3.74 11.85 6.01
N LEU A 22 3.66 12.88 5.17
CA LEU A 22 4.64 13.98 5.16
C LEU A 22 4.76 14.67 6.52
N HIS A 23 3.65 14.96 7.20
CA HIS A 23 3.66 15.69 8.48
C HIS A 23 4.38 14.96 9.62
N LEU A 24 4.55 13.65 9.51
CA LEU A 24 5.29 12.84 10.49
C LEU A 24 6.75 12.58 10.08
N GLN A 25 7.19 13.03 8.90
CA GLN A 25 8.59 12.88 8.52
C GLN A 25 9.49 13.82 9.32
N LYS A 26 10.68 13.32 9.67
CA LYS A 26 11.66 14.05 10.52
C LYS A 26 11.99 15.45 10.01
N VAL A 27 12.03 15.64 8.69
CA VAL A 27 12.33 16.92 8.03
C VAL A 27 11.29 18.00 8.30
N TYR A 28 10.04 17.61 8.59
CA TYR A 28 8.91 18.53 8.85
C TYR A 28 8.58 18.69 10.34
N ARG A 29 9.41 18.16 11.25
CA ARG A 29 9.17 18.24 12.70
C ARG A 29 9.01 19.70 13.19
N ASN A 30 9.71 20.64 12.56
CA ASN A 30 9.63 22.06 12.88
C ASN A 30 8.25 22.69 12.61
N LEU A 31 7.37 22.03 11.85
CA LEU A 31 6.02 22.50 11.57
C LEU A 31 5.03 22.19 12.72
N GLY A 32 5.42 21.37 13.71
CA GLY A 32 4.64 21.15 14.92
C GLY A 32 3.42 20.23 14.78
N TYR A 33 3.27 19.53 13.65
CA TYR A 33 2.19 18.55 13.46
C TYR A 33 2.36 17.29 14.30
N SER A 34 1.22 16.72 14.68
CA SER A 34 1.05 15.47 15.40
C SER A 34 0.26 14.46 14.56
N ASP A 35 0.16 13.23 15.07
CA ASP A 35 -0.60 12.12 14.47
C ASP A 35 -2.14 12.23 14.67
N LEU A 36 -2.63 13.40 15.05
CA LEU A 36 -4.07 13.69 15.13
C LEU A 36 -4.50 14.80 14.16
N ASP A 37 -3.54 15.51 13.57
CA ASP A 37 -3.83 16.70 12.77
C ASP A 37 -4.28 16.36 11.36
N LEU A 38 -3.77 15.26 10.77
CA LEU A 38 -4.06 14.83 9.40
C LEU A 38 -4.50 13.36 9.34
N PRO A 39 -5.65 13.00 9.94
CA PRO A 39 -6.10 11.61 10.10
C PRO A 39 -6.30 10.87 8.76
N ILE A 40 -6.66 11.60 7.70
CA ILE A 40 -6.84 11.03 6.36
C ILE A 40 -5.50 10.61 5.76
N ALA A 41 -4.45 11.43 5.92
CA ALA A 41 -3.12 11.11 5.41
C ALA A 41 -2.53 9.90 6.13
N GLU A 42 -2.77 9.81 7.44
CA GLU A 42 -2.32 8.66 8.24
C GLU A 42 -3.03 7.38 7.86
N ARG A 43 -4.36 7.42 7.77
CA ARG A 43 -5.13 6.26 7.32
C ARG A 43 -4.66 5.79 5.95
N ALA A 44 -4.46 6.72 5.00
CA ALA A 44 -3.92 6.39 3.69
C ALA A 44 -2.56 5.69 3.78
N SER A 45 -1.62 6.21 4.59
CA SER A 45 -0.30 5.59 4.76
C SER A 45 -0.34 4.20 5.41
N LYS A 46 -1.32 3.95 6.28
CA LYS A 46 -1.49 2.69 7.03
C LYS A 46 -2.21 1.61 6.23
N GLU A 47 -3.08 2.00 5.30
CA GLU A 47 -3.96 1.08 4.55
C GLU A 47 -3.54 0.87 3.09
N VAL A 48 -2.76 1.79 2.51
CA VAL A 48 -2.39 1.71 1.09
C VAL A 48 -1.55 0.47 0.77
N LEU A 49 -1.96 -0.22 -0.29
CA LEU A 49 -1.21 -1.31 -0.90
C LEU A 49 -1.27 -1.15 -2.43
N SER A 50 -0.13 -0.95 -3.06
CA SER A 50 -0.01 -0.79 -4.50
C SER A 50 0.20 -2.15 -5.16
N LEU A 51 -0.73 -2.49 -6.05
CA LEU A 51 -0.71 -3.70 -6.88
C LEU A 51 0.18 -3.52 -8.11
N PRO A 52 0.68 -4.62 -8.72
CA PRO A 52 1.46 -4.53 -9.95
C PRO A 52 0.59 -4.02 -11.10
N ILE A 53 1.03 -2.94 -11.74
CA ILE A 53 0.39 -2.35 -12.92
C ILE A 53 1.46 -1.74 -13.82
N TYR A 54 1.62 -2.31 -15.02
CA TYR A 54 2.59 -1.89 -16.03
C TYR A 54 2.16 -2.41 -17.42
N PRO A 55 2.62 -1.80 -18.53
CA PRO A 55 2.11 -2.12 -19.88
C PRO A 55 2.26 -3.58 -20.31
N GLU A 56 3.26 -4.28 -19.79
CA GLU A 56 3.60 -5.67 -20.15
C GLU A 56 2.78 -6.72 -19.36
N LEU A 57 1.86 -6.30 -18.49
CA LEU A 57 1.02 -7.21 -17.71
C LEU A 57 0.02 -7.91 -18.62
N ARG A 58 0.08 -9.25 -18.67
CA ARG A 58 -0.87 -10.05 -19.44
C ARG A 58 -2.21 -10.15 -18.70
N GLU A 59 -3.29 -10.30 -19.44
CA GLU A 59 -4.64 -10.49 -18.90
C GLU A 59 -4.71 -11.60 -17.83
N ALA A 60 -4.12 -12.76 -18.11
CA ALA A 60 -4.04 -13.86 -17.14
C ALA A 60 -3.31 -13.49 -15.83
N GLN A 61 -2.35 -12.55 -15.87
CA GLN A 61 -1.68 -12.05 -14.66
C GLN A 61 -2.59 -11.09 -13.89
N ILE A 62 -3.39 -10.25 -14.58
CA ILE A 62 -4.40 -9.39 -13.96
C ILE A 62 -5.43 -10.26 -13.24
N GLU A 63 -5.97 -11.26 -13.93
CA GLU A 63 -6.95 -12.19 -13.37
C GLU A 63 -6.39 -12.95 -12.16
N PHE A 64 -5.14 -13.41 -12.23
CA PHE A 64 -4.49 -14.07 -11.10
C PHE A 64 -4.42 -13.16 -9.88
N VAL A 65 -4.00 -11.89 -10.06
CA VAL A 65 -3.97 -10.91 -8.95
C VAL A 65 -5.36 -10.69 -8.37
N VAL A 66 -6.38 -10.47 -9.21
CA VAL A 66 -7.76 -10.25 -8.77
C VAL A 66 -8.29 -11.47 -8.00
N ASN A 67 -8.07 -12.68 -8.51
CA ASN A 67 -8.54 -13.91 -7.88
C ASN A 67 -7.83 -14.17 -6.54
N GLU A 68 -6.53 -13.93 -6.45
CA GLU A 68 -5.82 -14.09 -5.18
C GLU A 68 -6.24 -13.07 -4.13
N ILE A 69 -6.56 -11.83 -4.53
CA ILE A 69 -7.17 -10.85 -3.61
C ILE A 69 -8.53 -11.35 -3.14
N LYS A 70 -9.40 -11.83 -4.04
CA LYS A 70 -10.70 -12.40 -3.67
C LYS A 70 -10.58 -13.60 -2.74
N ASN A 71 -9.60 -14.48 -2.95
CA ASN A 71 -9.38 -15.67 -2.11
C ASN A 71 -8.88 -15.33 -0.70
N PHE A 72 -8.26 -14.17 -0.51
CA PHE A 72 -7.79 -13.72 0.80
C PHE A 72 -8.92 -13.23 1.70
N PHE A 73 -9.97 -12.66 1.11
CA PHE A 73 -11.12 -12.07 1.81
C PHE A 73 -12.27 -13.06 1.95
#